data_AF-A0A4V2AFU4-F1
#
_entry.id   AF-A0A4V2AFU4-F1
#
_cell.length_a   1.000
_cell.length_b   1.000
_cell.length_c   1.000
_cell.angle_alpha   90.00
_cell.angle_beta   90.00
_cell.angle_gamma   90.00
#
_symmetry.space_group_name_H-M   'P 1'
#
loop_
_entity.id
_entity.type
_entity.pdbx_description
1 polymer ?
#
loop_
_entity_poly.entity_id
_entity_poly.type
_entity_poly.pdbx_seq_one_letter_code
_entity_poly.pdbx_strand_id
1 'polypeptide(L)'
;MRKKLLHVFFVFAGALLAFNTANDVLSDVGTSISEVKKMTVESVYAGRFSMPWVNGKVRSACKGLPAGVREATMLSLGKVVKDYVASPEFQKDYFAYIDANVRGPQVRDDDKTAAERKRRSEYEMGHLKDPLSMQGAVMYLEAQLSTAKMMLDMLKDNPDMPLGKMKKSDFEHIQKEATRIRPLHESDKEAFKKEYVAFKVDQELRSEQASREHDSELAAKRTEELRNYKPIIRRELEQFLAASEGINFGAATQPKGNKIVFVDPAYEAKPNDWKFYFRCGPEAVKGARAFAQGWLKELQ
;
A
#
# COMPACT_ATOMS: atom_id res chain seq x y z
N MET A 1 5.26 -73.53 23.78
CA MET A 1 5.03 -73.74 22.32
C MET A 1 5.17 -72.39 21.63
N ARG A 2 6.30 -72.17 20.94
CA ARG A 2 6.46 -72.14 19.46
C ARG A 2 6.12 -70.76 18.85
N LYS A 3 7.15 -69.94 18.60
CA LYS A 3 7.77 -69.61 17.28
C LYS A 3 7.00 -68.48 16.55
N LYS A 4 7.49 -67.23 16.55
CA LYS A 4 8.39 -66.57 15.55
C LYS A 4 7.94 -66.75 14.08
N LEU A 5 7.60 -65.65 13.41
CA LEU A 5 8.16 -65.09 12.14
C LEU A 5 7.17 -64.01 11.60
N LEU A 6 7.56 -62.73 11.51
CA LEU A 6 8.15 -62.05 10.33
C LEU A 6 7.24 -62.09 9.09
N HIS A 7 6.81 -60.92 8.60
CA HIS A 7 6.56 -60.44 7.22
C HIS A 7 6.03 -59.00 7.34
N VAL A 8 6.88 -57.97 7.44
CA VAL A 8 7.24 -57.07 6.32
C VAL A 8 6.19 -57.05 5.21
N PHE A 9 5.35 -56.02 5.21
CA PHE A 9 4.68 -55.50 4.02
C PHE A 9 4.57 -53.97 4.10
N PHE A 10 5.54 -53.29 3.48
CA PHE A 10 5.26 -52.40 2.36
C PHE A 10 4.05 -51.45 2.44
N VAL A 11 3.96 -50.56 3.44
CA VAL A 11 3.24 -49.28 3.25
C VAL A 11 3.89 -48.21 4.13
N PHE A 12 4.81 -47.45 3.57
CA PHE A 12 5.04 -46.02 3.88
C PHE A 12 6.06 -45.40 2.90
N ALA A 13 6.54 -46.18 1.92
CA ALA A 13 7.09 -45.67 0.65
C ALA A 13 6.01 -45.54 -0.46
N GLY A 14 4.72 -45.70 -0.11
CA GLY A 14 3.59 -45.75 -1.06
C GLY A 14 2.48 -44.73 -0.82
N ALA A 15 2.70 -43.69 0.00
CA ALA A 15 1.79 -42.55 0.12
C ALA A 15 2.30 -41.31 -0.66
N LEU A 16 3.08 -41.56 -1.72
CA LEU A 16 3.50 -40.54 -2.70
C LEU A 16 2.69 -40.60 -3.99
N LEU A 17 1.63 -41.41 -4.05
CA LEU A 17 0.81 -41.55 -5.25
C LEU A 17 -0.66 -41.33 -4.91
N ALA A 18 -1.23 -40.31 -5.56
CA ALA A 18 -2.60 -39.80 -5.43
C ALA A 18 -2.89 -38.90 -4.23
N PHE A 19 -2.03 -37.92 -3.97
CA PHE A 19 -2.60 -36.67 -3.49
C PHE A 19 -3.10 -35.89 -4.71
N ASN A 20 -4.31 -35.34 -4.60
CA ASN A 20 -4.66 -34.16 -5.35
C ASN A 20 -3.92 -33.00 -4.66
N THR A 21 -2.57 -33.02 -4.79
CA THR A 21 -1.54 -32.49 -3.85
C THR A 21 -1.77 -31.12 -3.24
N ALA A 22 -2.39 -30.20 -3.98
CA ALA A 22 -2.67 -28.88 -3.45
C ALA A 22 -3.89 -28.86 -2.52
N ASN A 23 -4.98 -29.55 -2.87
CA ASN A 23 -6.23 -29.49 -2.10
C ASN A 23 -6.09 -30.16 -0.75
N ASP A 24 -5.45 -31.33 -0.70
CA ASP A 24 -5.33 -32.12 0.52
C ASP A 24 -4.46 -31.40 1.57
N VAL A 25 -3.34 -30.79 1.14
CA VAL A 25 -2.46 -30.00 2.03
C VAL A 25 -3.18 -28.76 2.55
N LEU A 26 -3.99 -28.11 1.72
CA LEU A 26 -4.74 -26.91 2.11
C LEU A 26 -5.86 -27.24 3.09
N SER A 27 -6.61 -28.32 2.85
CA SER A 27 -7.62 -28.79 3.81
C SER A 27 -7.00 -29.24 5.13
N ASP A 28 -5.83 -29.90 5.08
CA ASP A 28 -5.08 -30.32 6.27
C ASP A 28 -4.66 -29.14 7.14
N VAL A 29 -4.32 -28.00 6.52
CA VAL A 29 -4.02 -26.76 7.26
C VAL A 29 -5.25 -25.87 7.51
N GLY A 30 -6.45 -26.32 7.12
CA GLY A 30 -7.71 -25.62 7.39
C GLY A 30 -7.93 -24.37 6.55
N THR A 31 -7.50 -24.39 5.29
CA THR A 31 -7.73 -23.32 4.30
C THR A 31 -8.14 -23.89 2.93
N SER A 32 -8.39 -23.02 1.95
CA SER A 32 -8.76 -23.38 0.58
C SER A 32 -7.88 -22.68 -0.45
N ILE A 33 -7.88 -23.17 -1.69
CA ILE A 33 -7.19 -22.51 -2.81
C ILE A 33 -7.69 -21.07 -2.99
N SER A 34 -9.01 -20.85 -2.88
CA SER A 34 -9.61 -19.52 -3.04
C SER A 34 -9.13 -18.53 -1.97
N GLU A 35 -9.04 -18.98 -0.72
CA GLU A 35 -8.50 -18.16 0.38
C GLU A 35 -7.02 -17.83 0.16
N VAL A 36 -6.20 -18.81 -0.24
CA VAL A 36 -4.78 -18.58 -0.53
C VAL A 36 -4.59 -17.59 -1.68
N LYS A 37 -5.35 -17.73 -2.77
CA LYS A 37 -5.33 -16.79 -3.91
C LYS A 37 -5.66 -15.37 -3.46
N LYS A 38 -6.76 -15.22 -2.72
CA LYS A 38 -7.18 -13.92 -2.16
C LYS A 38 -6.10 -13.33 -1.26
N MET A 39 -5.58 -14.09 -0.30
CA MET A 39 -4.52 -13.63 0.60
C MET A 39 -3.25 -13.24 -0.15
N THR A 40 -2.91 -13.95 -1.23
CA THR A 40 -1.75 -13.63 -2.08
C THR A 40 -1.93 -12.28 -2.75
N VAL A 41 -3.09 -12.05 -3.39
CA VAL A 41 -3.42 -10.75 -4.01
C VAL A 41 -3.35 -9.60 -3.00
N GLU A 42 -3.98 -9.78 -1.84
CA GLU A 42 -4.01 -8.76 -0.78
C GLU A 42 -2.62 -8.47 -0.20
N SER A 43 -1.79 -9.50 0.00
CA SER A 43 -0.43 -9.36 0.54
C SER A 43 0.48 -8.62 -0.44
N VAL A 44 0.47 -9.04 -1.72
CA VAL A 44 1.26 -8.37 -2.77
C VAL A 44 0.81 -6.93 -2.96
N TYR A 45 -0.50 -6.63 -2.87
CA TYR A 45 -0.99 -5.25 -2.94
C TYR A 45 -0.53 -4.40 -1.74
N ALA A 46 -0.58 -4.97 -0.54
CA ALA A 46 -0.14 -4.30 0.67
C ALA A 46 1.38 -4.06 0.69
N GLY A 47 2.14 -4.83 -0.10
CA GLY A 47 3.59 -4.75 -0.21
C GLY A 47 4.31 -5.04 1.12
N ARG A 48 3.62 -5.74 2.02
CA ARG A 48 4.13 -6.18 3.30
C ARG A 48 3.59 -7.58 3.55
N PHE A 49 4.47 -8.50 3.86
CA PHE A 49 4.08 -9.77 4.43
C PHE A 49 3.70 -9.56 5.89
N SER A 50 2.44 -9.22 6.13
CA SER A 50 1.85 -9.32 7.46
C SER A 50 1.09 -10.63 7.49
N MET A 51 1.34 -11.49 8.49
CA MET A 51 0.49 -12.64 8.80
C MET A 51 -0.58 -12.19 9.80
N PRO A 52 -1.57 -11.36 9.39
CA PRO A 52 -2.29 -10.51 10.32
C PRO A 52 -3.17 -11.39 11.22
N TRP A 53 -3.63 -12.54 10.71
CA TRP A 53 -4.33 -13.58 11.43
C TRP A 53 -4.12 -14.92 10.74
N VAL A 54 -3.07 -15.66 11.13
CA VAL A 54 -3.17 -17.12 11.04
C VAL A 54 -4.32 -17.49 11.97
N ASN A 55 -5.49 -17.77 11.41
CA ASN A 55 -6.67 -18.04 12.21
C ASN A 55 -6.35 -19.20 13.19
N GLY A 56 -7.07 -19.29 14.32
CA GLY A 56 -6.77 -20.30 15.33
C GLY A 56 -6.71 -21.73 14.77
N LYS A 57 -7.47 -22.01 13.71
CA LYS A 57 -7.51 -23.31 13.03
C LYS A 57 -6.20 -23.62 12.30
N VAL A 58 -5.69 -22.71 11.47
CA VAL A 58 -4.42 -22.89 10.76
C VAL A 58 -3.27 -23.03 11.75
N ARG A 59 -3.25 -22.24 12.84
CA ARG A 59 -2.24 -22.41 13.91
C ARG A 59 -2.30 -23.78 14.57
N SER A 60 -3.51 -24.27 14.89
CA SER A 60 -3.69 -25.59 15.49
C SER A 60 -3.33 -26.70 14.53
N ALA A 61 -3.71 -26.58 13.25
CA ALA A 61 -3.38 -27.55 12.21
C ALA A 61 -1.87 -27.65 12.00
N CYS A 62 -1.16 -26.52 11.82
CA CYS A 62 0.29 -26.51 11.67
C CYS A 62 1.02 -27.08 12.91
N LYS A 63 0.50 -26.86 14.13
CA LYS A 63 1.05 -27.47 15.35
C LYS A 63 0.81 -28.99 15.41
N GLY A 64 -0.32 -29.46 14.88
CA GLY A 64 -0.70 -30.86 14.84
C GLY A 64 0.11 -31.69 13.83
N LEU A 65 0.75 -31.04 12.84
CA LEU A 65 1.60 -31.72 11.88
C LEU A 65 2.82 -32.39 12.56
N PRO A 66 3.12 -33.66 12.25
CA PRO A 66 4.37 -34.32 12.67
C PRO A 66 5.60 -33.56 12.15
N ALA A 67 6.72 -33.58 12.88
CA ALA A 67 7.95 -32.85 12.51
C ALA A 67 8.35 -33.10 11.04
N GLY A 68 8.48 -34.37 10.64
CA GLY A 68 8.86 -34.76 9.27
C GLY A 68 7.84 -34.43 8.16
N VAL A 69 6.65 -33.92 8.49
CA VAL A 69 5.62 -33.52 7.50
C VAL A 69 5.62 -32.00 7.30
N ARG A 70 6.04 -31.22 8.30
CA ARG A 70 5.94 -29.75 8.28
C ARG A 70 6.71 -29.09 7.15
N GLU A 71 7.91 -29.59 6.85
CA GLU A 71 8.70 -29.08 5.72
C GLU A 71 7.97 -29.31 4.40
N ALA A 72 7.53 -30.54 4.13
CA ALA A 72 6.80 -30.88 2.91
C ALA A 72 5.51 -30.06 2.77
N THR A 73 4.73 -29.90 3.85
CA THR A 73 3.55 -29.04 3.87
C THR A 73 3.91 -27.59 3.52
N MET A 74 4.95 -27.01 4.14
CA MET A 74 5.35 -25.64 3.86
C MET A 74 5.83 -25.44 2.42
N LEU A 75 6.58 -26.39 1.88
CA LEU A 75 7.03 -26.35 0.48
C LEU A 75 5.83 -26.45 -0.47
N SER A 76 4.85 -27.30 -0.18
CA SER A 76 3.62 -27.40 -0.98
C SER A 76 2.80 -26.11 -0.95
N LEU A 77 2.64 -25.49 0.23
CA LEU A 77 1.96 -24.19 0.36
C LEU A 77 2.70 -23.09 -0.43
N GLY A 78 4.02 -23.02 -0.28
CA GLY A 78 4.86 -22.09 -1.04
C GLY A 78 4.73 -22.30 -2.54
N LYS A 79 4.68 -23.58 -2.99
CA LYS A 79 4.48 -23.93 -4.39
C LYS A 79 3.13 -23.45 -4.91
N VAL A 80 2.03 -23.62 -4.16
CA VAL A 80 0.70 -23.14 -4.57
C VAL A 80 0.72 -21.63 -4.80
N VAL A 81 1.33 -20.86 -3.89
CA VAL A 81 1.45 -19.40 -4.03
C VAL A 81 2.30 -19.04 -5.24
N LYS A 82 3.47 -19.66 -5.39
CA LYS A 82 4.39 -19.41 -6.51
C LYS A 82 3.75 -19.73 -7.86
N ASP A 83 3.11 -20.90 -7.99
CA ASP A 83 2.42 -21.32 -9.21
C ASP A 83 1.29 -20.34 -9.56
N TYR A 84 0.51 -19.91 -8.56
CA TYR A 84 -0.53 -18.91 -8.78
C TYR A 84 0.06 -17.58 -9.24
N VAL A 85 1.08 -17.05 -8.57
CA VAL A 85 1.75 -15.79 -8.96
C VAL A 85 2.35 -15.84 -10.37
N ALA A 86 2.83 -17.02 -10.79
CA ALA A 86 3.35 -17.25 -12.14
C ALA A 86 2.24 -17.42 -13.20
N SER A 87 0.98 -17.52 -12.80
CA SER A 87 -0.15 -17.76 -13.70
C SER A 87 -0.74 -16.47 -14.29
N PRO A 88 -1.35 -16.54 -15.49
CA PRO A 88 -2.17 -15.45 -16.03
C PRO A 88 -3.37 -15.10 -15.13
N GLU A 89 -3.85 -16.06 -14.34
CA GLU A 89 -4.98 -15.87 -13.42
C GLU A 89 -4.62 -14.86 -12.32
N PHE A 90 -3.43 -14.98 -11.71
CA PHE A 90 -2.97 -14.00 -10.72
C PHE A 90 -2.88 -12.60 -11.30
N GLN A 91 -2.32 -12.45 -12.50
CA GLN A 91 -2.23 -11.13 -13.14
C GLN A 91 -3.62 -10.50 -13.30
N LYS A 92 -4.60 -11.29 -13.76
CA LYS A 92 -5.99 -10.84 -13.89
C LYS A 92 -6.58 -10.43 -12.52
N ASP A 93 -6.50 -11.30 -11.53
CA ASP A 93 -7.09 -11.08 -10.20
C ASP A 93 -6.44 -9.89 -9.48
N TYR A 94 -5.11 -9.80 -9.56
CA TYR A 94 -4.32 -8.74 -8.95
C TYR A 94 -4.59 -7.38 -9.62
N PHE A 95 -4.69 -7.33 -10.94
CA PHE A 95 -5.00 -6.10 -11.66
C PHE A 95 -6.43 -5.63 -11.37
N ALA A 96 -7.40 -6.55 -11.31
CA ALA A 96 -8.76 -6.22 -10.86
C ALA A 96 -8.78 -5.68 -9.43
N TYR A 97 -7.95 -6.25 -8.54
CA TYR A 97 -7.81 -5.75 -7.17
C TYR A 97 -7.18 -4.35 -7.11
N ILE A 98 -6.16 -4.07 -7.93
CA ILE A 98 -5.58 -2.72 -8.06
C ILE A 98 -6.66 -1.74 -8.51
N ASP A 99 -7.39 -2.05 -9.57
CA ASP A 99 -8.42 -1.16 -10.14
C ASP A 99 -9.57 -0.88 -9.16
N ALA A 100 -9.90 -1.85 -8.29
CA ALA A 100 -10.89 -1.66 -7.23
C ALA A 100 -10.40 -0.83 -6.04
N ASN A 101 -9.08 -0.80 -5.78
CA ASN A 101 -8.51 -0.20 -4.56
C ASN A 101 -7.72 1.09 -4.79
N VAL A 102 -7.25 1.35 -6.02
CA VAL A 102 -6.68 2.65 -6.37
C VAL A 102 -7.83 3.59 -6.73
N ARG A 103 -7.89 4.75 -6.06
CA ARG A 103 -8.82 5.80 -6.46
C ARG A 103 -8.39 6.32 -7.82
N GLY A 104 -9.21 6.06 -8.84
CA GLY A 104 -8.97 6.56 -10.19
C GLY A 104 -9.06 8.09 -10.28
N PRO A 105 -8.62 8.66 -11.42
CA PRO A 105 -8.74 10.07 -11.71
C PRO A 105 -10.20 10.52 -11.54
N GLN A 106 -10.42 11.63 -10.83
CA GLN A 106 -11.74 12.25 -10.82
C GLN A 106 -11.92 13.00 -12.13
N VAL A 107 -12.82 12.53 -12.99
CA VAL A 107 -13.14 13.18 -14.27
C VAL A 107 -13.77 14.54 -14.00
N ARG A 108 -13.31 15.56 -14.75
CA ARG A 108 -13.85 16.91 -14.70
C ARG A 108 -15.26 16.92 -15.31
N ASP A 109 -16.20 17.47 -14.56
CA ASP A 109 -17.57 17.71 -14.99
C ASP A 109 -17.72 19.23 -15.19
N ASP A 110 -17.68 19.67 -16.45
CA ASP A 110 -17.64 21.09 -16.81
C ASP A 110 -18.91 21.84 -16.38
N ASP A 111 -20.08 21.18 -16.49
CA ASP A 111 -21.36 21.77 -16.10
C ASP A 111 -21.43 21.98 -14.58
N LYS A 112 -20.94 21.01 -13.80
CA LYS A 112 -20.78 21.18 -12.34
C LYS A 112 -19.78 22.28 -12.00
N THR A 113 -18.74 22.46 -12.81
CA THR A 113 -17.71 23.49 -12.59
C THR A 113 -18.27 24.90 -12.82
N ALA A 114 -19.12 25.09 -13.83
CA ALA A 114 -19.77 26.38 -14.07
C ALA A 114 -20.81 26.73 -12.99
N ALA A 115 -21.64 25.77 -12.59
CA ALA A 115 -22.59 25.94 -11.49
C ALA A 115 -21.88 26.23 -10.16
N GLU A 116 -20.79 25.53 -9.87
CA GLU A 116 -19.97 25.74 -8.68
C GLU A 116 -19.29 27.11 -8.67
N ARG A 117 -18.75 27.56 -9.81
CA ARG A 117 -18.18 28.90 -9.97
C ARG A 117 -19.21 29.98 -9.62
N LYS A 118 -20.43 29.86 -10.15
CA LYS A 118 -21.52 30.79 -9.85
C LYS A 118 -21.87 30.77 -8.37
N ARG A 119 -22.06 29.58 -7.78
CA ARG A 119 -22.39 29.41 -6.35
C ARG A 119 -21.34 30.04 -5.43
N ARG A 120 -20.04 29.79 -5.69
CA ARG A 120 -18.94 30.39 -4.91
C ARG A 120 -18.86 31.90 -5.11
N SER A 121 -19.08 32.37 -6.33
CA SER A 121 -19.09 33.82 -6.59
C SER A 121 -20.20 34.53 -5.83
N GLU A 122 -21.41 33.97 -5.80
CA GLU A 122 -22.52 34.52 -5.01
C GLU A 122 -22.24 34.47 -3.51
N TYR A 123 -21.65 33.38 -3.02
CA TYR A 123 -21.22 33.25 -1.63
C TYR A 123 -20.19 34.33 -1.25
N GLU A 124 -19.12 34.48 -2.02
CA GLU A 124 -18.05 35.44 -1.78
C GLU A 124 -18.53 36.89 -1.88
N MET A 125 -19.36 37.22 -2.88
CA MET A 125 -20.01 38.54 -2.97
C MET A 125 -20.84 38.84 -1.72
N GLY A 126 -21.48 37.82 -1.13
CA GLY A 126 -22.24 37.95 0.12
C GLY A 126 -21.42 38.31 1.35
N HIS A 127 -20.09 38.09 1.32
CA HIS A 127 -19.16 38.36 2.43
C HIS A 127 -18.41 39.69 2.29
N LEU A 128 -18.53 40.40 1.16
CA LEU A 128 -17.85 41.68 0.89
C LEU A 128 -18.79 42.88 1.03
N LYS A 129 -19.42 43.00 2.21
CA LYS A 129 -20.50 43.98 2.43
C LYS A 129 -20.05 45.25 3.15
N ASP A 130 -18.99 45.18 3.94
CA ASP A 130 -18.57 46.24 4.85
C ASP A 130 -17.11 46.65 4.57
N PRO A 131 -16.66 47.83 5.06
CA PRO A 131 -15.31 48.30 4.81
C PRO A 131 -14.20 47.36 5.30
N LEU A 132 -14.42 46.63 6.40
CA LEU A 132 -13.42 45.71 6.96
C LEU A 132 -13.26 44.47 6.09
N SER A 133 -14.36 43.90 5.57
CA SER A 133 -14.28 42.79 4.61
C SER A 133 -13.61 43.19 3.30
N MET A 134 -13.85 44.42 2.82
CA MET A 134 -13.16 44.99 1.65
C MET A 134 -11.66 45.16 1.87
N GLN A 135 -11.26 45.67 3.05
CA GLN A 135 -9.85 45.78 3.42
C GLN A 135 -9.18 44.40 3.51
N GLY A 136 -9.87 43.40 4.07
CA GLY A 136 -9.41 42.02 4.09
C GLY A 136 -9.18 41.45 2.69
N ALA A 137 -10.05 41.76 1.72
CA ALA A 137 -9.88 41.37 0.33
C ALA A 137 -8.64 41.99 -0.31
N VAL A 138 -8.37 43.27 -0.06
CA VAL A 138 -7.13 43.94 -0.52
C VAL A 138 -5.90 43.27 0.09
N MET A 139 -5.91 43.01 1.40
CA MET A 139 -4.79 42.34 2.08
C MET A 139 -4.52 40.95 1.50
N TYR A 140 -5.57 40.17 1.24
CA TYR A 140 -5.42 38.87 0.58
C TYR A 140 -4.82 39.01 -0.83
N LEU A 141 -5.33 39.95 -1.63
CA LEU A 141 -4.85 40.19 -2.99
C LEU A 141 -3.37 40.61 -3.00
N GLU A 142 -2.96 41.48 -2.08
CA GLU A 142 -1.57 41.94 -1.93
C GLU A 142 -0.65 40.80 -1.46
N ALA A 143 -1.11 39.96 -0.52
CA ALA A 143 -0.36 38.78 -0.07
C ALA A 143 -0.15 37.78 -1.22
N GLN A 144 -1.18 37.53 -2.04
CA GLN A 144 -1.08 36.68 -3.23
C GLN A 144 -0.11 37.27 -4.27
N LEU A 145 -0.20 38.57 -4.54
CA LEU A 145 0.70 39.26 -5.46
C LEU A 145 2.16 39.17 -4.99
N SER A 146 2.40 39.42 -3.69
CA SER A 146 3.73 39.33 -3.09
C SER A 146 4.29 37.91 -3.21
N THR A 147 3.48 36.90 -2.89
CA THR A 147 3.87 35.49 -3.00
C THR A 147 4.19 35.12 -4.45
N ALA A 148 3.34 35.51 -5.40
CA ALA A 148 3.57 35.25 -6.82
C ALA A 148 4.85 35.91 -7.34
N LYS A 149 5.12 37.17 -6.97
CA LYS A 149 6.38 37.86 -7.31
C LYS A 149 7.59 37.11 -6.76
N MET A 150 7.57 36.78 -5.47
CA MET A 150 8.66 36.05 -4.83
C MET A 150 8.92 34.70 -5.50
N MET A 151 7.87 33.93 -5.81
CA MET A 151 8.00 32.64 -6.50
C MET A 151 8.53 32.78 -7.93
N LEU A 152 8.06 33.78 -8.68
CA LEU A 152 8.55 34.05 -10.03
C LEU A 152 10.01 34.51 -10.04
N ASP A 153 10.43 35.30 -9.05
CA ASP A 153 11.82 35.71 -8.91
C ASP A 153 12.72 34.53 -8.55
N MET A 154 12.30 33.67 -7.61
CA MET A 154 13.02 32.42 -7.32
C MET A 154 13.14 31.50 -8.55
N LEU A 155 12.11 31.44 -9.41
CA LEU A 155 12.15 30.67 -10.66
C LEU A 155 13.06 31.27 -11.74
N LYS A 156 13.37 32.57 -11.68
CA LYS A 156 14.38 33.17 -12.57
C LYS A 156 15.77 32.68 -12.19
N ASP A 157 16.05 32.62 -10.89
CA ASP A 157 17.35 32.20 -10.36
C ASP A 157 17.49 30.67 -10.35
N ASN A 158 16.39 29.93 -10.24
CA ASN A 158 16.34 28.47 -10.23
C ASN A 158 15.15 27.93 -11.05
N PRO A 159 15.29 27.79 -12.38
CA PRO A 159 14.20 27.35 -13.26
C PRO A 159 13.65 25.95 -12.97
N ASP A 160 14.47 25.07 -12.37
CA ASP A 160 14.12 23.67 -12.09
C ASP A 160 13.58 23.46 -10.66
N MET A 161 13.27 24.53 -9.93
CA MET A 161 12.74 24.45 -8.58
C MET A 161 11.41 23.66 -8.54
N PRO A 162 11.24 22.70 -7.60
CA PRO A 162 9.97 22.00 -7.43
C PRO A 162 8.89 22.94 -6.89
N LEU A 163 7.77 23.06 -7.62
CA LEU A 163 6.64 23.96 -7.28
C LEU A 163 5.46 23.25 -6.60
N GLY A 164 5.61 21.96 -6.29
CA GLY A 164 4.54 21.15 -5.72
C GLY A 164 3.34 21.06 -6.66
N LYS A 165 2.19 21.57 -6.20
CA LYS A 165 0.92 21.51 -6.95
C LYS A 165 0.73 22.67 -7.94
N MET A 166 1.46 23.78 -7.81
CA MET A 166 1.30 24.93 -8.70
C MET A 166 2.31 24.91 -9.84
N LYS A 167 1.95 25.51 -10.97
CA LYS A 167 2.81 25.69 -12.15
C LYS A 167 3.28 27.15 -12.23
N LYS A 168 4.38 27.42 -12.94
CA LYS A 168 4.86 28.78 -13.19
C LYS A 168 3.76 29.70 -13.75
N SER A 169 2.96 29.18 -14.69
CA SER A 169 1.83 29.88 -15.31
C SER A 169 0.76 30.32 -14.30
N ASP A 170 0.60 29.60 -13.18
CA ASP A 170 -0.34 29.99 -12.14
C ASP A 170 0.16 31.27 -11.47
N PHE A 171 1.43 31.32 -11.04
CA PHE A 171 2.01 32.53 -10.44
C PHE A 171 2.00 33.74 -11.39
N GLU A 172 2.26 33.53 -12.68
CA GLU A 172 2.15 34.59 -13.70
C GLU A 172 0.73 35.15 -13.79
N HIS A 173 -0.27 34.26 -13.75
CA HIS A 173 -1.68 34.64 -13.72
C HIS A 173 -2.03 35.43 -12.45
N ILE A 174 -1.60 34.95 -11.27
CA ILE A 174 -1.80 35.65 -9.99
C ILE A 174 -1.22 37.06 -10.05
N GLN A 175 0.04 37.18 -10.48
CA GLN A 175 0.74 38.46 -10.56
C GLN A 175 -0.01 39.44 -11.49
N LYS A 176 -0.42 38.96 -12.67
CA LYS A 176 -1.13 39.75 -13.67
C LYS A 176 -2.48 40.24 -13.14
N GLU A 177 -3.33 39.33 -12.65
CA GLU A 177 -4.66 39.68 -12.20
C GLU A 177 -4.64 40.53 -10.93
N ALA A 178 -3.81 40.20 -9.94
CA ALA A 178 -3.72 41.00 -8.73
C ALA A 178 -3.20 42.42 -9.00
N THR A 179 -2.24 42.58 -9.92
CA THR A 179 -1.76 43.91 -10.35
C THR A 179 -2.87 44.72 -11.04
N ARG A 180 -3.72 44.06 -11.84
CA ARG A 180 -4.86 44.70 -12.52
C ARG A 180 -5.97 45.10 -11.58
N ILE A 181 -6.32 44.23 -10.62
CA ILE A 181 -7.49 44.39 -9.75
C ILE A 181 -7.21 45.38 -8.61
N ARG A 182 -6.01 45.35 -8.02
CA ARG A 182 -5.65 46.17 -6.85
C ARG A 182 -6.01 47.66 -6.96
N PRO A 183 -5.67 48.40 -8.04
CA PRO A 183 -5.99 49.83 -8.12
C PRO A 183 -7.50 50.13 -8.11
N LEU A 184 -8.36 49.16 -8.46
CA LEU A 184 -9.82 49.35 -8.45
C LEU A 184 -10.34 49.60 -7.04
N HIS A 185 -9.67 49.14 -5.99
CA HIS A 185 -10.11 49.40 -4.60
C HIS A 185 -10.26 50.90 -4.31
N GLU A 186 -9.38 51.72 -4.86
CA GLU A 186 -9.38 53.17 -4.69
C GLU A 186 -10.26 53.88 -5.73
N SER A 187 -10.30 53.39 -6.97
CA SER A 187 -10.96 54.08 -8.09
C SER A 187 -12.41 53.66 -8.33
N ASP A 188 -12.75 52.38 -8.14
CA ASP A 188 -14.08 51.81 -8.39
C ASP A 188 -14.32 50.58 -7.51
N LYS A 189 -14.92 50.80 -6.34
CA LYS A 189 -15.14 49.76 -5.32
C LYS A 189 -16.06 48.64 -5.79
N GLU A 190 -17.03 48.93 -6.67
CA GLU A 190 -17.95 47.90 -7.17
C GLU A 190 -17.28 47.05 -8.26
N ALA A 191 -16.49 47.66 -9.14
CA ALA A 191 -15.63 46.90 -10.05
C ALA A 191 -14.60 46.06 -9.29
N PHE A 192 -13.97 46.61 -8.24
CA PHE A 192 -13.05 45.85 -7.38
C PHE A 192 -13.72 44.61 -6.81
N LYS A 193 -14.90 44.73 -6.19
CA LYS A 193 -15.63 43.59 -5.62
C LYS A 193 -15.84 42.48 -6.64
N LYS A 194 -16.40 42.84 -7.80
CA LYS A 194 -16.74 41.88 -8.86
C LYS A 194 -15.49 41.15 -9.37
N GLU A 195 -14.44 41.91 -9.68
CA GLU A 195 -13.20 41.36 -10.24
C GLU A 195 -12.41 40.56 -9.19
N TYR A 196 -12.36 41.02 -7.95
CA TYR A 196 -11.75 40.29 -6.83
C TYR A 196 -12.44 38.94 -6.59
N VAL A 197 -13.78 38.91 -6.57
CA VAL A 197 -14.51 37.65 -6.40
C VAL A 197 -14.25 36.70 -7.56
N ALA A 198 -14.30 37.20 -8.80
CA ALA A 198 -13.97 36.39 -9.97
C ALA A 198 -12.56 35.80 -9.87
N PHE A 199 -11.57 36.61 -9.48
CA PHE A 199 -10.20 36.18 -9.25
C PHE A 199 -10.08 35.12 -8.14
N LYS A 200 -10.67 35.37 -6.97
CA LYS A 200 -10.61 34.45 -5.82
C LYS A 200 -11.22 33.09 -6.17
N VAL A 201 -12.40 33.08 -6.78
CA VAL A 201 -13.06 31.84 -7.19
C VAL A 201 -12.27 31.11 -8.28
N ASP A 202 -11.72 31.82 -9.26
CA ASP A 202 -10.88 31.20 -10.29
C ASP A 202 -9.61 30.58 -9.70
N GLN A 203 -8.96 31.26 -8.76
CA GLN A 203 -7.82 30.75 -8.00
C GLN A 203 -8.13 29.47 -7.24
N GLU A 204 -9.23 29.44 -6.48
CA GLU A 204 -9.64 28.25 -5.73
C GLU A 204 -9.91 27.06 -6.67
N LEU A 205 -10.64 27.28 -7.77
CA LEU A 205 -10.93 26.24 -8.74
C LEU A 205 -9.67 25.73 -9.44
N ARG A 206 -8.72 26.61 -9.78
CA ARG A 206 -7.41 26.22 -10.33
C ARG A 206 -6.61 25.40 -9.34
N SER A 207 -6.54 25.84 -8.08
CA SER A 207 -5.85 25.11 -7.02
C SER A 207 -6.45 23.72 -6.79
N GLU A 208 -7.78 23.60 -6.79
CA GLU A 208 -8.47 22.31 -6.71
C GLU A 208 -8.17 21.43 -7.91
N GLN A 209 -8.21 21.98 -9.13
CA GLN A 209 -7.87 21.25 -10.33
C GLN A 209 -6.42 20.76 -10.31
N ALA A 210 -5.48 21.64 -9.95
CA ALA A 210 -4.07 21.29 -9.87
C ALA A 210 -3.81 20.22 -8.79
N SER A 211 -4.53 20.27 -7.66
CA SER A 211 -4.49 19.18 -6.67
C SER A 211 -5.03 17.87 -7.25
N ARG A 212 -6.15 17.90 -7.98
CA ARG A 212 -6.72 16.68 -8.60
C ARG A 212 -5.80 16.09 -9.66
N GLU A 213 -5.19 16.93 -10.50
CA GLU A 213 -4.20 16.53 -11.51
C GLU A 213 -3.01 15.85 -10.83
N HIS A 214 -2.41 16.50 -9.84
CA HIS A 214 -1.30 15.93 -9.06
C HIS A 214 -1.69 14.61 -8.38
N ASP A 215 -2.85 14.54 -7.73
CA ASP A 215 -3.32 13.33 -7.06
C ASP A 215 -3.59 12.20 -8.08
N SER A 216 -4.08 12.54 -9.27
CA SER A 216 -4.27 11.61 -10.40
C SER A 216 -2.94 11.10 -10.94
N GLU A 217 -1.95 11.97 -11.11
CA GLU A 217 -0.59 11.60 -11.53
C GLU A 217 0.06 10.65 -10.53
N LEU A 218 -0.06 10.96 -9.22
CA LEU A 218 0.40 10.07 -8.15
C LEU A 218 -0.33 8.71 -8.18
N ALA A 219 -1.65 8.71 -8.40
CA ALA A 219 -2.43 7.49 -8.48
C ALA A 219 -2.04 6.65 -9.71
N ALA A 220 -1.80 7.28 -10.85
CA ALA A 220 -1.33 6.62 -12.07
C ALA A 220 0.05 6.01 -11.88
N LYS A 221 1.00 6.77 -11.32
CA LYS A 221 2.34 6.29 -10.98
C LYS A 221 2.29 5.10 -10.01
N ARG A 222 1.49 5.22 -8.94
CA ARG A 222 1.28 4.12 -7.98
C ARG A 222 0.68 2.89 -8.65
N THR A 223 -0.26 3.08 -9.58
CA THR A 223 -0.87 1.96 -10.34
C THR A 223 0.18 1.25 -11.20
N GLU A 224 1.03 2.00 -11.89
CA GLU A 224 2.13 1.45 -12.69
C GLU A 224 3.12 0.66 -11.82
N GLU A 225 3.54 1.25 -10.69
CA GLU A 225 4.42 0.60 -9.72
C GLU A 225 3.81 -0.69 -9.17
N LEU A 226 2.51 -0.69 -8.82
CA LEU A 226 1.80 -1.88 -8.33
C LEU A 226 1.67 -2.95 -9.43
N ARG A 227 1.31 -2.56 -10.66
CA ARG A 227 1.20 -3.51 -11.79
C ARG A 227 2.54 -4.19 -12.09
N ASN A 228 3.67 -3.54 -11.79
CA ASN A 228 4.97 -4.18 -11.72
C ASN A 228 5.17 -4.91 -10.36
N TYR A 229 4.48 -6.04 -10.18
CA TYR A 229 4.44 -6.75 -8.90
C TYR A 229 5.71 -7.57 -8.56
N LYS A 230 6.59 -7.86 -9.53
CA LYS A 230 7.79 -8.69 -9.31
C LYS A 230 8.77 -8.10 -8.27
N PRO A 231 9.12 -6.78 -8.32
CA PRO A 231 9.88 -6.13 -7.26
C PRO A 231 9.25 -6.24 -5.87
N ILE A 232 7.92 -6.24 -5.79
CA ILE A 232 7.21 -6.36 -4.50
C ILE A 232 7.45 -7.75 -3.90
N ILE A 233 7.24 -8.81 -4.69
CA ILE A 233 7.46 -10.19 -4.24
C ILE A 233 8.92 -10.41 -3.86
N ARG A 234 9.86 -9.91 -4.67
CA ARG A 234 11.30 -9.98 -4.37
C ARG A 234 11.60 -9.41 -2.99
N ARG A 235 11.13 -8.17 -2.73
CA ARG A 235 11.30 -7.51 -1.44
C ARG A 235 10.70 -8.33 -0.29
N GLU A 236 9.54 -8.94 -0.46
CA GLU A 236 8.91 -9.77 0.58
C GLU A 236 9.71 -11.05 0.88
N LEU A 237 10.23 -11.72 -0.14
CA LEU A 237 11.09 -12.89 0.02
C LEU A 237 12.40 -12.51 0.75
N GLU A 238 13.01 -11.39 0.39
CA GLU A 238 14.21 -10.85 1.06
C GLU A 238 13.93 -10.51 2.53
N GLN A 239 12.79 -9.86 2.82
CA GLN A 239 12.36 -9.56 4.19
C GLN A 239 12.16 -10.84 5.01
N PHE A 240 11.54 -11.87 4.44
CA PHE A 240 11.40 -13.17 5.09
C PHE A 240 12.76 -13.82 5.39
N LEU A 241 13.70 -13.79 4.44
CA LEU A 241 15.05 -14.32 4.63
C LEU A 241 15.81 -13.57 5.73
N ALA A 242 15.67 -12.25 5.82
CA ALA A 242 16.26 -11.46 6.89
C ALA A 242 15.60 -11.76 8.26
N ALA A 243 14.26 -11.79 8.31
CA ALA A 243 13.50 -11.99 9.54
C ALA A 243 13.65 -13.41 10.13
N SER A 244 13.95 -14.39 9.28
CA SER A 244 14.19 -15.78 9.69
C SER A 244 15.67 -16.12 9.93
N GLU A 245 16.57 -15.15 9.75
CA GLU A 245 18.00 -15.35 9.97
C GLU A 245 18.33 -15.46 11.46
N GLY A 246 19.26 -16.35 11.81
CA GLY A 246 19.80 -16.45 13.17
C GLY A 246 18.80 -16.87 14.25
N ILE A 247 17.66 -17.47 13.90
CA ILE A 247 16.73 -18.02 14.89
C ILE A 247 17.42 -19.15 15.67
N ASN A 248 17.54 -18.96 16.99
CA ASN A 248 17.99 -20.01 17.89
C ASN A 248 16.83 -20.95 18.22
N PHE A 249 16.68 -22.04 17.46
CA PHE A 249 15.67 -23.07 17.71
C PHE A 249 15.93 -23.91 18.98
N GLY A 250 17.09 -23.77 19.61
CA GLY A 250 17.40 -24.37 20.92
C GLY A 250 17.02 -23.49 22.12
N ALA A 251 16.39 -22.32 21.90
CA ALA A 251 16.00 -21.43 22.98
C ALA A 251 15.01 -22.11 23.95
N ALA A 252 15.34 -22.09 25.24
CA ALA A 252 14.51 -22.68 26.28
C ALA A 252 13.20 -21.89 26.48
N THR A 253 12.10 -22.62 26.66
CA THR A 253 10.79 -22.03 26.97
C THR A 253 10.20 -22.67 28.21
N GLN A 254 9.34 -21.92 28.92
CA GLN A 254 8.67 -22.38 30.12
C GLN A 254 7.20 -21.94 30.15
N PRO A 255 6.32 -22.71 30.83
CA PRO A 255 4.94 -22.28 31.08
C PRO A 255 4.90 -21.08 32.03
N LYS A 256 4.08 -20.07 31.72
CA LYS A 256 3.75 -18.94 32.59
C LYS A 256 2.24 -18.69 32.49
N GLY A 257 1.48 -19.33 33.37
CA GLY A 257 0.01 -19.41 33.28
C GLY A 257 -0.41 -20.12 32.00
N ASN A 258 -1.28 -19.51 31.20
CA ASN A 258 -1.78 -20.05 29.92
C ASN A 258 -0.86 -19.75 28.72
N LYS A 259 0.36 -19.27 28.96
CA LYS A 259 1.31 -18.88 27.90
C LYS A 259 2.62 -19.65 28.04
N ILE A 260 3.26 -19.91 26.91
CA ILE A 260 4.65 -20.37 26.85
C ILE A 260 5.50 -19.13 26.56
N VAL A 261 6.48 -18.87 27.43
CA VAL A 261 7.42 -17.74 27.32
C VAL A 261 8.85 -18.25 27.21
N PHE A 262 9.73 -17.46 26.60
CA PHE A 262 11.16 -17.76 26.59
C PHE A 262 11.75 -17.55 27.99
N VAL A 263 12.67 -18.43 28.38
CA VAL A 263 13.40 -18.32 29.65
C VAL A 263 14.37 -17.15 29.59
N ASP A 264 15.03 -16.95 28.44
CA ASP A 264 15.93 -15.83 28.19
C ASP A 264 15.15 -14.54 27.87
N PRO A 265 15.30 -13.46 28.66
CA PRO A 265 14.66 -12.18 28.39
C PRO A 265 14.98 -11.60 27.00
N ALA A 266 16.18 -11.86 26.46
CA ALA A 266 16.58 -11.38 25.14
C ALA A 266 15.76 -12.04 24.02
N TYR A 267 15.40 -13.32 24.16
CA TYR A 267 14.50 -14.00 23.22
C TYR A 267 13.04 -13.61 23.45
N GLU A 268 12.63 -13.38 24.70
CA GLU A 268 11.29 -12.86 24.98
C GLU A 268 11.10 -11.42 24.47
N ALA A 269 12.16 -10.63 24.33
CA ALA A 269 12.09 -9.30 23.73
C ALA A 269 12.07 -9.29 22.19
N LYS A 270 12.28 -10.44 21.52
CA LYS A 270 12.30 -10.51 20.05
C LYS A 270 10.93 -10.14 19.43
N PRO A 271 10.91 -9.60 18.20
CA PRO A 271 9.67 -9.32 17.48
C PRO A 271 8.78 -10.57 17.31
N ASN A 272 7.48 -10.35 17.11
CA ASN A 272 6.51 -11.43 16.99
C ASN A 272 6.81 -12.39 15.83
N ASP A 273 7.33 -11.89 14.71
CA ASP A 273 7.66 -12.71 13.54
C ASP A 273 8.81 -13.68 13.85
N TRP A 274 9.84 -13.21 14.55
CA TRP A 274 10.94 -14.07 15.02
C TRP A 274 10.41 -15.19 15.91
N LYS A 275 9.54 -14.85 16.88
CA LYS A 275 8.92 -15.85 17.77
C LYS A 275 7.98 -16.78 17.00
N PHE A 276 7.35 -16.30 15.93
CA PHE A 276 6.49 -17.10 15.07
C PHE A 276 7.32 -18.15 14.33
N TYR A 277 8.39 -17.73 13.64
CA TYR A 277 9.28 -18.64 12.94
C TYR A 277 9.94 -19.65 13.90
N PHE A 278 10.34 -19.24 15.11
CA PHE A 278 10.79 -20.17 16.16
C PHE A 278 9.76 -21.28 16.42
N ARG A 279 8.48 -20.93 16.55
CA ARG A 279 7.38 -21.88 16.80
C ARG A 279 7.08 -22.79 15.61
N CYS A 280 7.41 -22.37 14.38
CA CYS A 280 7.33 -23.25 13.20
C CYS A 280 8.37 -24.39 13.26
N GLY A 281 9.50 -24.14 13.92
CA GLY A 281 10.57 -25.12 14.11
C GLY A 281 11.63 -25.10 12.99
N PRO A 282 12.78 -25.75 13.23
CA PRO A 282 13.96 -25.61 12.37
C PRO A 282 13.77 -26.19 10.97
N GLU A 283 13.10 -27.34 10.84
CA GLU A 283 12.87 -28.02 9.55
C GLU A 283 12.02 -27.16 8.61
N ALA A 284 10.86 -26.71 9.10
CA ALA A 284 9.94 -25.87 8.34
C ALA A 284 10.59 -24.56 7.89
N VAL A 285 11.32 -23.87 8.77
CA VAL A 285 11.97 -22.59 8.44
C VAL A 285 13.13 -22.78 7.47
N LYS A 286 13.95 -23.84 7.63
CA LYS A 286 15.03 -24.13 6.69
C LYS A 286 14.50 -24.44 5.29
N GLY A 287 13.48 -25.29 5.18
CA GLY A 287 12.83 -25.58 3.90
C GLY A 287 12.24 -24.33 3.24
N ALA A 288 11.51 -23.52 4.01
CA ALA A 288 10.94 -22.26 3.51
C ALA A 288 12.02 -21.26 3.06
N ARG A 289 13.16 -21.16 3.77
CA ARG A 289 14.30 -20.33 3.36
C ARG A 289 14.93 -20.82 2.06
N ALA A 290 15.15 -22.12 1.92
CA ALA A 290 15.69 -22.71 0.69
C ALA A 290 14.75 -22.47 -0.51
N PHE A 291 13.44 -22.63 -0.29
CA PHE A 291 12.42 -22.31 -1.28
C PHE A 291 12.44 -20.83 -1.69
N ALA A 292 12.46 -19.91 -0.73
CA ALA A 292 12.51 -18.47 -0.98
C ALA A 292 13.77 -18.07 -1.75
N GLN A 293 14.93 -18.62 -1.39
CA GLN A 293 16.19 -18.40 -2.13
C GLN A 293 16.11 -18.94 -3.56
N GLY A 294 15.51 -20.11 -3.77
CA GLY A 294 15.28 -20.67 -5.11
C GLY A 294 14.37 -19.75 -5.93
N TRP A 295 13.25 -19.32 -5.36
CA TRP A 295 12.31 -18.45 -6.04
C TRP A 295 12.91 -17.07 -6.38
N LEU A 296 13.71 -16.48 -5.49
CA LEU A 296 14.42 -15.23 -5.76
C LEU A 296 15.30 -15.30 -7.00
N LYS A 297 15.97 -16.44 -7.25
CA LYS A 297 16.79 -16.64 -8.46
C LYS A 297 15.97 -16.66 -9.74
N GLU A 298 14.72 -17.12 -9.68
CA GLU A 298 13.82 -17.16 -10.84
C GLU A 298 13.14 -15.81 -11.11
N LEU A 299 13.08 -14.93 -10.11
CA LEU A 299 12.58 -13.56 -10.24
C LEU A 299 13.64 -12.57 -10.73
N GLN A 300 14.88 -13.03 -10.97
CA GLN A 300 16.00 -12.24 -11.50
C GLN A 300 15.80 -11.81 -12.95
#